data_AF-A0A940AW01-F1
#
_entry.id   AF-A0A940AW01-F1
#
_cell.length_a   1.000
_cell.length_b   1.000
_cell.length_c   1.000
_cell.angle_alpha   90.00
_cell.angle_beta   90.00
_cell.angle_gamma   90.00
#
_symmetry.space_group_name_H-M   'P 1'
#
loop_
_entity.id
_entity.type
_entity.pdbx_description
1 polymer ?
#
loop_
_entity_poly.entity_id
_entity_poly.type
_entity_poly.pdbx_seq_one_letter_code
_entity_poly.pdbx_strand_id
1 'polypeptide(L)'
;MKILFAASELKPFVSSGTMAASVSKMLKSVSKKCVVECIIPCFSSINRKKFDITSTGLSFDVQVGEKYEKAEIFEAFHGESGAKILFVSNPYFERDGLYGNVTGDYPDNSERFVFFSRAVLEYAKISKPDIIHCNDWHTALVPVYLREIYGKSEHLQNVKTVFSLHDIRFQGKFWSYDFGILNLGREVFVPEKLEFYGDINFLKGGIVYSDAVTVSSDEYLAKIRTKEGGCGLEGLVECSLDKISVVKRSDKFLEIYKKLISE
;
A
#
# COMPACT_ATOMS: atom_id res chain seq x y z
N MET A 1 9.06 -16.07 9.14
CA MET A 1 8.79 -14.71 8.63
C MET A 1 7.58 -14.74 7.71
N LYS A 2 6.54 -14.00 8.09
CA LYS A 2 5.30 -13.81 7.35
C LYS A 2 5.24 -12.37 6.83
N ILE A 3 4.98 -12.22 5.53
CA ILE A 3 4.91 -10.92 4.86
C ILE A 3 3.50 -10.74 4.31
N LEU A 4 2.86 -9.62 4.66
CA LEU A 4 1.61 -9.18 4.05
C LEU A 4 1.92 -8.09 3.03
N PHE A 5 1.84 -8.41 1.74
CA PHE A 5 1.91 -7.40 0.69
C PHE A 5 0.58 -6.66 0.62
N ALA A 6 0.62 -5.34 0.51
CA ALA A 6 -0.52 -4.51 0.16
C ALA A 6 -0.24 -3.85 -1.19
N ALA A 7 -1.14 -4.03 -2.14
CA ALA A 7 -1.05 -3.41 -3.46
C ALA A 7 -2.46 -3.10 -3.99
N SER A 8 -2.58 -2.13 -4.88
CA SER A 8 -3.83 -1.92 -5.62
C SER A 8 -3.96 -2.89 -6.79
N GLU A 9 -2.86 -3.34 -7.39
CA GLU A 9 -2.90 -4.22 -8.57
C GLU A 9 -1.99 -5.42 -8.41
N LEU A 10 -2.37 -6.54 -9.04
CA LEU A 10 -1.58 -7.76 -9.05
C LEU A 10 -1.94 -8.62 -10.27
N LYS A 11 -0.94 -8.97 -11.09
CA LYS A 11 -1.14 -9.97 -12.15
C LYS A 11 -1.26 -11.37 -11.56
N PRO A 12 -2.10 -12.27 -12.12
CA PRO A 12 -2.92 -12.07 -13.32
C PRO A 12 -4.33 -11.49 -13.05
N PHE A 13 -4.65 -11.09 -11.82
CA PHE A 13 -6.01 -10.71 -11.42
C PHE A 13 -6.45 -9.36 -12.00
N VAL A 14 -5.63 -8.33 -11.85
CA VAL A 14 -5.92 -6.96 -12.30
C VAL A 14 -4.63 -6.19 -12.58
N SER A 15 -4.63 -5.33 -13.58
CA SER A 15 -3.47 -4.51 -13.97
C SER A 15 -3.89 -3.31 -14.82
N SER A 16 -3.46 -2.10 -14.45
CA SER A 16 -3.40 -0.89 -15.29
C SER A 16 -1.98 -0.54 -15.71
N GLY A 17 -0.94 -1.08 -15.05
CA GLY A 17 0.44 -0.71 -15.37
C GLY A 17 1.52 -1.75 -15.05
N THR A 18 2.76 -1.26 -14.98
CA THR A 18 3.96 -2.08 -14.71
C THR A 18 4.05 -2.51 -13.25
N MET A 19 3.48 -1.74 -12.31
CA MET A 19 3.45 -2.04 -10.88
C MET A 19 2.91 -3.46 -10.62
N ALA A 20 1.77 -3.83 -11.22
CA ALA A 20 1.17 -5.16 -11.03
C ALA A 20 2.14 -6.30 -11.36
N ALA A 21 2.95 -6.14 -12.42
CA ALA A 21 3.95 -7.13 -12.81
C ALA A 21 5.15 -7.15 -11.85
N SER A 22 5.56 -5.98 -11.34
CA SER A 22 6.59 -5.88 -10.30
C SER A 22 6.14 -6.60 -9.03
N VAL A 23 4.91 -6.38 -8.56
CA VAL A 23 4.35 -7.06 -7.38
C VAL A 23 4.32 -8.57 -7.58
N SER A 24 3.82 -9.09 -8.71
CA SER A 24 3.83 -10.54 -8.98
C SER A 24 5.24 -11.16 -8.94
N LYS A 25 6.26 -10.46 -9.48
CA LYS A 25 7.67 -10.89 -9.41
C LYS A 25 8.20 -10.90 -7.97
N MET A 26 7.84 -9.89 -7.17
CA MET A 26 8.21 -9.82 -5.76
C MET A 26 7.60 -10.99 -4.99
N LEU A 27 6.29 -11.24 -5.12
CA LEU A 27 5.62 -12.38 -4.49
C LEU A 27 6.32 -13.70 -4.86
N LYS A 28 6.55 -13.95 -6.16
CA LYS A 28 7.21 -15.18 -6.64
C LYS A 28 8.58 -15.41 -6.03
N SER A 29 9.35 -14.35 -5.78
CA SER A 29 10.67 -14.48 -5.18
C SER A 29 10.61 -14.68 -3.67
N VAL A 30 9.83 -13.83 -2.98
CA VAL A 30 9.73 -13.84 -1.51
C VAL A 30 9.03 -15.10 -1.01
N SER A 31 8.03 -15.62 -1.72
CA SER A 31 7.34 -16.87 -1.39
C SER A 31 8.26 -18.10 -1.36
N LYS A 32 9.47 -18.03 -1.94
CA LYS A 32 10.44 -19.14 -1.87
C LYS A 32 11.05 -19.31 -0.47
N LYS A 33 10.96 -18.29 0.38
CA LYS A 33 11.65 -18.23 1.69
C LYS A 33 10.75 -17.74 2.82
N CYS A 34 9.55 -17.25 2.52
CA CYS A 34 8.64 -16.65 3.49
C CYS A 34 7.21 -17.11 3.26
N VAL A 35 6.39 -17.04 4.31
CA VAL A 35 4.94 -17.13 4.17
C VAL A 35 4.45 -15.80 3.62
N VAL A 36 3.77 -15.81 2.48
CA VAL A 36 3.36 -14.60 1.78
C VAL A 36 1.85 -14.58 1.59
N GLU A 37 1.25 -13.51 2.11
CA GLU A 37 -0.11 -13.09 1.79
C GLU A 37 -0.03 -11.78 0.99
N CYS A 38 -0.98 -11.55 0.11
CA CYS A 38 -1.11 -10.28 -0.61
C CYS A 38 -2.57 -9.84 -0.59
N ILE A 39 -2.84 -8.63 -0.13
CA ILE A 39 -4.17 -8.05 -0.06
C ILE A 39 -4.30 -6.95 -1.12
N ILE A 40 -5.37 -7.05 -1.93
CA ILE A 40 -5.71 -6.11 -3.00
C ILE A 40 -7.19 -5.74 -2.97
N PRO A 41 -7.62 -4.62 -3.57
CA PRO A 41 -9.04 -4.32 -3.76
C PRO A 41 -9.71 -5.33 -4.71
N CYS A 42 -10.97 -5.69 -4.42
CA CYS A 42 -11.76 -6.55 -5.30
C CYS A 42 -12.45 -5.73 -6.40
N PHE A 43 -11.68 -5.24 -7.37
CA PHE A 43 -12.23 -4.47 -8.50
C PHE A 43 -13.21 -5.29 -9.36
N SER A 44 -14.22 -4.63 -9.92
CA SER A 44 -15.20 -5.23 -10.86
C SER A 44 -14.59 -6.00 -12.02
N SER A 45 -13.42 -5.57 -12.50
CA SER A 45 -12.72 -6.20 -13.62
C SER A 45 -12.10 -7.57 -13.28
N ILE A 46 -12.03 -7.94 -11.99
CA ILE A 46 -11.50 -9.23 -11.55
C ILE A 46 -12.52 -10.33 -11.83
N ASN A 47 -12.16 -11.26 -12.72
CA ASN A 47 -12.99 -12.42 -13.01
C ASN A 47 -12.90 -13.46 -11.88
N ARG A 48 -13.83 -13.38 -10.92
CA ARG A 48 -13.87 -14.26 -9.74
C ARG A 48 -13.96 -15.75 -10.10
N LYS A 49 -14.75 -16.11 -11.12
CA LYS A 49 -14.92 -17.50 -11.56
C LYS A 49 -13.64 -18.06 -12.17
N LYS A 50 -12.95 -17.27 -13.01
CA LYS A 50 -11.71 -17.70 -13.68
C LYS A 50 -10.59 -18.03 -12.68
N PHE A 51 -10.57 -17.34 -11.54
CA PHE A 51 -9.50 -17.44 -10.56
C PHE A 51 -9.92 -18.15 -9.27
N ASP A 52 -11.05 -18.86 -9.29
CA ASP A 52 -11.59 -19.61 -8.14
C ASP A 52 -11.63 -18.78 -6.84
N ILE A 53 -12.03 -17.51 -6.96
CA ILE A 53 -12.11 -16.58 -5.83
C ILE A 53 -13.33 -16.94 -4.97
N THR A 54 -13.08 -17.27 -3.70
CA THR A 54 -14.11 -17.73 -2.76
C THR A 54 -14.19 -16.82 -1.53
N SER A 55 -15.35 -16.78 -0.87
CA SER A 55 -15.52 -16.00 0.36
C SER A 55 -14.78 -16.68 1.52
N THR A 56 -14.11 -15.89 2.36
CA THR A 56 -13.49 -16.37 3.59
C THR A 56 -14.46 -16.40 4.78
N GLY A 57 -15.63 -15.77 4.64
CA GLY A 57 -16.54 -15.49 5.75
C GLY A 57 -16.08 -14.36 6.68
N LEU A 58 -14.89 -13.79 6.47
CA LEU A 58 -14.40 -12.65 7.25
C LEU A 58 -15.00 -11.34 6.71
N SER A 59 -15.37 -10.46 7.64
CA SER A 59 -15.73 -9.09 7.34
C SER A 59 -15.38 -8.14 8.48
N PHE A 60 -15.12 -6.87 8.15
CA PHE A 60 -14.76 -5.82 9.10
C PHE A 60 -15.55 -4.55 8.83
N ASP A 61 -15.90 -3.81 9.89
CA ASP A 61 -16.41 -2.46 9.76
C ASP A 61 -15.22 -1.48 9.78
N VAL A 62 -15.07 -0.72 8.69
CA VAL A 62 -13.95 0.19 8.47
C VAL A 62 -14.45 1.62 8.53
N GLN A 63 -13.93 2.39 9.49
CA GLN A 63 -14.28 3.80 9.61
C GLN A 63 -13.66 4.63 8.49
N VAL A 64 -14.47 5.48 7.85
CA VAL A 64 -14.06 6.50 6.88
C VAL A 64 -14.83 7.78 7.17
N GLY A 65 -14.17 8.77 7.78
CA GLY A 65 -14.84 9.95 8.29
C GLY A 65 -15.89 9.59 9.34
N GLU A 66 -17.14 9.94 9.07
CA GLU A 66 -18.29 9.65 9.95
C GLU A 66 -18.96 8.31 9.63
N LYS A 67 -18.57 7.63 8.55
CA LYS A 67 -19.18 6.38 8.10
C LYS A 67 -18.38 5.17 8.58
N TYR A 68 -19.08 4.05 8.70
CA TYR A 68 -18.47 2.72 8.81
C TYR A 68 -18.88 1.90 7.60
N GLU A 69 -17.89 1.53 6.80
CA GLU A 69 -18.05 0.79 5.56
C GLU A 69 -17.65 -0.66 5.77
N LYS A 70 -18.46 -1.60 5.27
CA LYS A 70 -18.17 -3.02 5.44
C LYS A 70 -17.14 -3.49 4.41
N ALA A 71 -16.06 -4.11 4.88
CA ALA A 71 -15.07 -4.81 4.08
C ALA A 71 -15.32 -6.32 4.15
N GLU A 72 -15.63 -6.96 3.02
CA GLU A 72 -15.77 -8.41 2.93
C GLU A 72 -14.54 -9.03 2.27
N ILE A 73 -13.98 -10.09 2.87
CA ILE A 73 -12.73 -10.68 2.41
C ILE A 73 -12.99 -11.96 1.61
N PHE A 74 -12.51 -11.95 0.38
CA PHE A 74 -12.43 -13.13 -0.48
C PHE A 74 -10.99 -13.59 -0.61
N GLU A 75 -10.77 -14.83 -1.02
CA GLU A 75 -9.43 -15.39 -1.22
C GLU A 75 -9.29 -16.24 -2.48
N ALA A 76 -8.05 -16.31 -2.96
CA ALA A 76 -7.57 -17.28 -3.94
C ALA A 76 -6.06 -17.49 -3.75
N PHE A 77 -5.45 -18.30 -4.61
CA PHE A 77 -3.99 -18.49 -4.64
C PHE A 77 -3.39 -17.97 -5.94
N HIS A 78 -2.25 -17.28 -5.84
CA HIS A 78 -1.52 -16.83 -7.02
C HIS A 78 -0.77 -18.00 -7.66
N GLY A 79 -1.18 -18.38 -8.88
CA GLY A 79 -0.75 -19.62 -9.53
C GLY A 79 0.77 -19.80 -9.69
N GLU A 80 1.56 -18.73 -9.85
CA GLU A 80 3.02 -18.86 -9.99
C GLU A 80 3.80 -18.80 -8.68
N SER A 81 3.26 -18.15 -7.65
CA SER A 81 4.00 -17.93 -6.38
C SER A 81 3.48 -18.79 -5.24
N GLY A 82 2.29 -19.37 -5.39
CA GLY A 82 1.57 -20.05 -4.30
C GLY A 82 1.12 -19.11 -3.17
N ALA A 83 1.32 -17.79 -3.30
CA ALA A 83 0.92 -16.83 -2.27
C ALA A 83 -0.60 -16.79 -2.14
N LYS A 84 -1.09 -16.68 -0.90
CA LYS A 84 -2.51 -16.46 -0.62
C LYS A 84 -2.86 -15.02 -0.97
N ILE A 85 -3.88 -14.83 -1.78
CA ILE A 85 -4.34 -13.52 -2.24
C ILE A 85 -5.68 -13.23 -1.60
N LEU A 86 -5.79 -12.07 -0.97
CA LEU A 86 -6.97 -11.58 -0.29
C LEU A 86 -7.55 -10.42 -1.10
N PHE A 87 -8.86 -10.44 -1.31
CA PHE A 87 -9.56 -9.40 -2.04
C PHE A 87 -10.53 -8.70 -1.11
N VAL A 88 -10.38 -7.38 -0.97
CA VAL A 88 -11.27 -6.54 -0.17
C VAL A 88 -12.44 -6.11 -1.05
N SER A 89 -13.61 -6.69 -0.82
CA SER A 89 -14.86 -6.38 -1.54
C SER A 89 -15.66 -5.31 -0.81
N ASN A 90 -16.04 -4.26 -1.53
CA ASN A 90 -16.89 -3.15 -1.09
C ASN A 90 -17.35 -2.35 -2.33
N PRO A 91 -18.52 -1.67 -2.31
CA PRO A 91 -18.99 -0.83 -3.41
C PRO A 91 -18.01 0.22 -3.95
N TYR A 92 -17.03 0.68 -3.15
CA TYR A 92 -15.93 1.54 -3.63
C TYR A 92 -15.15 0.94 -4.81
N PHE A 93 -15.09 -0.38 -4.94
CA PHE A 93 -14.36 -1.07 -6.01
C PHE A 93 -15.26 -1.61 -7.12
N GLU A 94 -16.58 -1.39 -7.00
CA GLU A 94 -17.59 -1.73 -7.99
C GLU A 94 -17.71 -0.63 -9.05
N ARG A 95 -16.62 -0.43 -9.81
CA ARG A 95 -16.45 0.66 -10.78
C ARG A 95 -15.89 0.14 -12.10
N ASP A 96 -16.06 0.92 -13.17
CA ASP A 96 -15.60 0.56 -14.52
C ASP A 96 -14.07 0.55 -14.66
N GLY A 97 -13.37 1.36 -13.86
CA GLY A 97 -11.92 1.44 -13.83
C GLY A 97 -11.35 1.34 -12.42
N LEU A 98 -10.02 1.28 -12.33
CA LEU A 98 -9.31 1.11 -11.06
C LEU A 98 -9.29 2.43 -10.27
N TYR A 99 -8.81 3.49 -10.91
CA TYR A 99 -8.62 4.82 -10.28
C TYR A 99 -9.43 5.92 -10.97
N GLY A 100 -9.98 5.65 -12.14
CA GLY A 100 -10.72 6.61 -12.94
C GLY A 100 -11.35 5.96 -14.16
N ASN A 101 -11.95 6.79 -15.00
CA ASN A 101 -12.56 6.39 -16.27
C ASN A 101 -12.12 7.37 -17.38
N VAL A 102 -12.85 7.38 -18.50
CA VAL A 102 -12.56 8.27 -19.63
C VAL A 102 -12.61 9.77 -19.30
N THR A 103 -13.25 10.17 -18.19
CA THR A 103 -13.35 11.57 -17.76
C THR A 103 -12.24 11.98 -16.78
N GLY A 104 -11.40 11.03 -16.35
CA GLY A 104 -10.32 11.27 -15.39
C GLY A 104 -10.45 10.42 -14.13
N ASP A 105 -9.66 10.78 -13.11
CA ASP A 105 -9.63 10.11 -11.82
C ASP A 105 -10.97 10.24 -11.08
N TYR A 106 -11.34 9.21 -10.33
CA TYR A 106 -12.52 9.26 -9.48
C TYR A 106 -12.31 10.27 -8.34
N PRO A 107 -13.28 11.17 -8.10
CA PRO A 107 -13.16 12.22 -7.10
C PRO A 107 -13.11 11.67 -5.67
N ASP A 108 -13.65 10.48 -5.43
CA ASP A 108 -13.67 9.78 -4.14
C ASP A 108 -12.43 8.89 -3.92
N ASN A 109 -11.38 8.98 -4.75
CA ASN A 109 -10.18 8.14 -4.59
C ASN A 109 -9.52 8.26 -3.21
N SER A 110 -9.53 9.44 -2.60
CA SER A 110 -9.06 9.62 -1.23
C SER A 110 -9.83 8.71 -0.25
N GLU A 111 -11.17 8.75 -0.31
CA GLU A 111 -12.08 7.93 0.49
C GLU A 111 -11.85 6.42 0.26
N ARG A 112 -11.76 6.00 -1.01
CA ARG A 112 -11.56 4.60 -1.43
C ARG A 112 -10.27 3.99 -0.88
N PHE A 113 -9.17 4.74 -0.91
CA PHE A 113 -7.86 4.25 -0.46
C PHE A 113 -7.60 4.48 1.04
N VAL A 114 -8.36 5.38 1.69
CA VAL A 114 -8.51 5.39 3.15
C VAL A 114 -9.18 4.11 3.62
N PHE A 115 -10.34 3.77 3.04
CA PHE A 115 -11.04 2.52 3.32
C PHE A 115 -10.12 1.31 3.13
N PHE A 116 -9.47 1.22 1.97
CA PHE A 116 -8.58 0.09 1.67
C PHE A 116 -7.44 -0.04 2.69
N SER A 117 -6.73 1.05 2.98
CA SER A 117 -5.58 1.03 3.88
C SER A 117 -5.95 0.59 5.30
N ARG A 118 -7.15 0.99 5.77
CA ARG A 118 -7.66 0.54 7.07
C ARG A 118 -8.13 -0.91 7.04
N ALA A 119 -8.77 -1.36 5.97
CA ALA A 119 -9.14 -2.77 5.78
C ALA A 119 -7.90 -3.70 5.79
N VAL A 120 -6.77 -3.25 5.22
CA VAL A 120 -5.49 -3.95 5.31
C VAL A 120 -5.06 -4.16 6.76
N LEU A 121 -5.17 -3.14 7.61
CA LEU A 121 -4.77 -3.23 9.01
C LEU A 121 -5.75 -4.05 9.85
N GLU A 122 -7.04 -4.01 9.56
CA GLU A 122 -8.02 -4.90 10.18
C GLU A 122 -7.69 -6.38 9.87
N TYR A 123 -7.40 -6.69 8.60
CA TYR A 123 -6.92 -8.03 8.23
C TYR A 123 -5.57 -8.37 8.89
N ALA A 124 -4.66 -7.41 9.00
CA ALA A 124 -3.34 -7.62 9.61
C ALA A 124 -3.43 -8.07 11.09
N LYS A 125 -4.47 -7.67 11.84
CA LYS A 125 -4.70 -8.17 13.21
C LYS A 125 -4.91 -9.68 13.27
N ILE A 126 -5.53 -10.25 12.23
CA ILE A 126 -5.77 -11.69 12.09
C ILE A 126 -4.54 -12.38 11.50
N SER A 127 -3.99 -11.81 10.42
CA SER A 127 -2.84 -12.36 9.72
C SER A 127 -1.59 -12.39 10.58
N LYS A 128 -1.42 -11.39 11.47
CA LYS A 128 -0.24 -11.17 12.32
C LYS A 128 1.06 -11.26 11.53
N PRO A 129 1.23 -10.45 10.47
CA PRO A 129 2.45 -10.47 9.68
C PRO A 129 3.61 -9.87 10.48
N ASP A 130 4.84 -10.29 10.20
CA ASP A 130 6.02 -9.62 10.74
C ASP A 130 6.25 -8.29 10.02
N ILE A 131 5.93 -8.26 8.71
CA ILE A 131 6.11 -7.09 7.84
C ILE A 131 4.88 -6.88 6.98
N ILE A 132 4.46 -5.62 6.84
CA ILE A 132 3.54 -5.18 5.80
C ILE A 132 4.34 -4.47 4.71
N HIS A 133 4.29 -4.98 3.48
CA HIS A 133 4.97 -4.40 2.33
C HIS A 133 3.98 -3.67 1.43
N CYS A 134 3.97 -2.35 1.53
CA CYS A 134 3.13 -1.42 0.81
C CYS A 134 3.73 -1.03 -0.55
N ASN A 135 2.87 -0.84 -1.55
CA ASN A 135 3.24 -0.48 -2.92
C ASN A 135 2.49 0.79 -3.34
N ASP A 136 3.25 1.86 -3.61
CA ASP A 136 2.79 3.17 -4.07
C ASP A 136 1.69 3.82 -3.20
N TRP A 137 1.22 4.99 -3.66
CA TRP A 137 0.30 5.87 -2.93
C TRP A 137 -0.99 5.18 -2.47
N HIS A 138 -1.48 4.20 -3.23
CA HIS A 138 -2.70 3.43 -2.94
C HIS A 138 -2.69 2.74 -1.58
N THR A 139 -1.50 2.39 -1.08
CA THR A 139 -1.31 1.69 0.20
C THR A 139 -0.44 2.47 1.17
N ALA A 140 -0.12 3.71 0.82
CA ALA A 140 0.79 4.56 1.57
C ALA A 140 0.22 5.04 2.91
N LEU A 141 -1.10 5.00 3.09
CA LEU A 141 -1.72 5.27 4.39
C LEU A 141 -1.61 4.10 5.37
N VAL A 142 -1.30 2.88 4.93
CA VAL A 142 -1.11 1.72 5.82
C VAL A 142 -0.03 1.98 6.87
N PRO A 143 1.22 2.40 6.52
CA PRO A 143 2.22 2.73 7.54
C PRO A 143 1.83 3.93 8.40
N VAL A 144 1.12 4.91 7.84
CA VAL A 144 0.63 6.09 8.58
C VAL A 144 -0.31 5.64 9.69
N TYR A 145 -1.36 4.89 9.34
CA TYR A 145 -2.31 4.36 10.31
C TYR A 145 -1.64 3.40 11.29
N LEU A 146 -0.72 2.55 10.81
CA LEU A 146 -0.01 1.61 11.68
C LEU A 146 0.68 2.34 12.83
N ARG A 147 1.29 3.50 12.57
CA ARG A 147 1.99 4.28 13.61
C ARG A 147 1.07 5.18 14.42
N GLU A 148 0.12 5.86 13.77
CA GLU A 148 -0.71 6.87 14.42
C GLU A 148 -1.92 6.29 15.18
N ILE A 149 -2.48 5.17 14.71
CA ILE A 149 -3.70 4.57 15.29
C ILE A 149 -3.40 3.19 15.90
N TYR A 150 -2.70 2.32 15.16
CA TYR A 150 -2.57 0.91 15.55
C TYR A 150 -1.27 0.60 16.31
N GLY A 151 -0.39 1.59 16.51
CA GLY A 151 0.96 1.36 17.05
C GLY A 151 0.98 0.89 18.51
N LYS A 152 -0.14 1.05 19.21
CA LYS A 152 -0.36 0.56 20.59
C LYS A 152 -1.18 -0.73 20.64
N SER A 153 -1.61 -1.26 19.49
CA SER A 153 -2.32 -2.53 19.42
C SER A 153 -1.36 -3.67 19.74
N GLU A 154 -1.75 -4.55 20.65
CA GLU A 154 -0.96 -5.72 21.04
C GLU A 154 -0.50 -6.56 19.83
N HIS A 155 -1.34 -6.64 18.79
CA HIS A 155 -1.09 -7.45 17.61
C HIS A 155 -0.25 -6.77 16.53
N LEU A 156 -0.14 -5.43 16.54
CA LEU A 156 0.47 -4.66 15.45
C LEU A 156 1.65 -3.78 15.88
N GLN A 157 1.88 -3.60 17.19
CA GLN A 157 2.93 -2.73 17.73
C GLN A 157 4.34 -3.05 17.20
N ASN A 158 4.65 -4.34 16.95
CA ASN A 158 5.97 -4.78 16.49
C ASN A 158 6.06 -4.97 14.98
N VAL A 159 4.97 -4.73 14.25
CA VAL A 159 4.95 -4.92 12.80
C VAL A 159 5.78 -3.83 12.13
N LYS A 160 6.66 -4.26 11.22
CA LYS A 160 7.49 -3.36 10.42
C LYS A 160 6.85 -3.10 9.06
N THR A 161 7.19 -1.98 8.44
CA THR A 161 6.66 -1.58 7.13
C THR A 161 7.77 -1.33 6.14
N VAL A 162 7.57 -1.88 4.93
CA VAL A 162 8.41 -1.60 3.77
C VAL A 162 7.54 -0.95 2.70
N PHE A 163 8.03 0.11 2.07
CA PHE A 163 7.30 0.83 1.05
C PHE A 163 8.05 0.85 -0.27
N SER A 164 7.54 0.14 -1.28
CA SER A 164 8.07 0.22 -2.64
C SER A 164 7.48 1.42 -3.37
N LEU A 165 8.36 2.35 -3.74
CA LEU A 165 8.08 3.49 -4.60
C LEU A 165 8.40 3.11 -6.05
N HIS A 166 7.35 2.86 -6.85
CA HIS A 166 7.53 2.50 -8.26
C HIS A 166 7.50 3.72 -9.17
N ASP A 167 6.70 4.74 -8.85
CA ASP A 167 6.59 5.96 -9.67
C ASP A 167 6.17 7.19 -8.86
N ILE A 168 7.10 8.11 -8.61
CA ILE A 168 6.91 9.31 -7.80
C ILE A 168 5.95 10.34 -8.44
N ARG A 169 5.62 10.17 -9.72
CA ARG A 169 4.68 11.06 -10.42
C ARG A 169 3.25 10.84 -9.93
N PHE A 170 2.90 9.63 -9.50
CA PHE A 170 1.58 9.29 -9.00
C PHE A 170 1.57 9.33 -7.46
N GLN A 171 1.20 10.49 -6.91
CA GLN A 171 1.39 10.76 -5.48
C GLN A 171 0.14 10.51 -4.61
N GLY A 172 -1.04 10.36 -5.22
CA GLY A 172 -2.30 10.41 -4.45
C GLY A 172 -2.42 11.75 -3.71
N LYS A 173 -2.38 12.85 -4.49
CA LYS A 173 -2.54 14.20 -3.97
C LYS A 173 -4.04 14.53 -3.92
N PHE A 174 -4.54 14.89 -2.76
CA PHE A 174 -5.96 15.13 -2.51
C PHE A 174 -6.18 16.45 -1.79
N TRP A 175 -7.36 17.03 -1.94
CA TRP A 175 -7.68 18.32 -1.33
C TRP A 175 -7.67 18.22 0.20
N SER A 176 -7.19 19.25 0.89
CA SER A 176 -7.17 19.28 2.36
C SER A 176 -8.54 19.15 3.03
N TYR A 177 -9.63 19.45 2.32
CA TYR A 177 -10.98 19.22 2.83
C TYR A 177 -11.29 17.73 3.05
N ASP A 178 -10.60 16.83 2.36
CA ASP A 178 -10.74 15.40 2.56
C ASP A 178 -10.08 14.94 3.87
N PHE A 179 -9.31 15.78 4.57
CA PHE A 179 -8.54 15.34 5.74
C PHE A 179 -9.43 14.73 6.84
N GLY A 180 -10.66 15.21 6.98
CA GLY A 180 -11.63 14.67 7.94
C GLY A 180 -11.93 13.18 7.71
N ILE A 181 -11.88 12.69 6.47
CA ILE A 181 -12.20 11.29 6.16
C ILE A 181 -11.09 10.33 6.60
N LEU A 182 -9.87 10.83 6.82
CA LEU A 182 -8.74 10.02 7.28
C LEU A 182 -8.88 9.64 8.77
N ASN A 183 -9.67 10.38 9.56
CA ASN A 183 -9.76 10.21 11.01
C ASN A 183 -8.38 10.21 11.71
N LEU A 184 -7.45 11.05 11.25
CA LEU A 184 -6.14 11.27 11.86
C LEU A 184 -6.16 12.58 12.67
N GLY A 185 -5.29 12.66 13.69
CA GLY A 185 -5.09 13.91 14.43
C GLY A 185 -4.42 14.98 13.56
N ARG A 186 -4.68 16.26 13.88
CA ARG A 186 -4.18 17.41 13.09
C ARG A 186 -2.65 17.49 13.06
N GLU A 187 -1.98 16.92 14.07
CA GLU A 187 -0.53 16.77 14.13
C GLU A 187 0.05 15.91 13.01
N VAL A 188 -0.78 15.23 12.21
CA VAL A 188 -0.36 14.50 11.01
C VAL A 188 -0.42 15.39 9.76
N PHE A 189 -1.21 16.46 9.78
CA PHE A 189 -1.34 17.41 8.68
C PHE A 189 -0.35 18.58 8.83
N VAL A 190 0.93 18.25 8.76
CA VAL A 190 2.05 19.20 8.80
C VAL A 190 3.07 18.89 7.70
N PRO A 191 3.91 19.87 7.27
CA PRO A 191 4.85 19.69 6.16
C PRO A 191 5.86 18.55 6.35
N GLU A 192 6.14 18.14 7.59
CA GLU A 192 7.03 17.02 7.88
C GLU A 192 6.35 15.65 7.66
N LYS A 193 5.02 15.64 7.52
CA LYS A 193 4.17 14.44 7.46
C LYS A 193 3.29 14.44 6.20
N LEU A 194 1.96 14.53 6.30
CA LEU A 194 1.06 14.37 5.14
C LEU A 194 0.80 15.64 4.33
N GLU A 195 0.99 16.82 4.92
CA GLU A 195 0.67 18.08 4.23
C GLU A 195 1.66 18.33 3.10
N PHE A 196 1.18 18.84 1.97
CA PHE A 196 1.99 19.16 0.81
C PHE A 196 1.39 20.31 0.00
N TYR A 197 1.89 21.53 0.24
CA TYR A 197 1.47 22.77 -0.41
C TYR A 197 -0.04 23.06 -0.27
N GLY A 198 -0.58 22.89 0.95
CA GLY A 198 -1.97 23.12 1.32
C GLY A 198 -2.90 21.92 1.12
N ASP A 199 -2.39 20.83 0.55
CA ASP A 199 -3.13 19.62 0.21
C ASP A 199 -2.58 18.40 0.97
N ILE A 200 -3.25 17.26 0.82
CA ILE A 200 -2.83 15.97 1.39
C ILE A 200 -2.03 15.20 0.34
N ASN A 201 -0.95 14.53 0.75
CA ASN A 201 -0.14 13.68 -0.14
C ASN A 201 0.07 12.29 0.48
N PHE A 202 -0.61 11.27 -0.05
CA PHE A 202 -0.54 9.92 0.49
C PHE A 202 0.85 9.29 0.28
N LEU A 203 1.44 9.43 -0.91
CA LEU A 203 2.77 8.89 -1.22
C LEU A 203 3.83 9.42 -0.27
N LYS A 204 3.80 10.73 0.01
CA LYS A 204 4.65 11.36 1.02
C LYS A 204 4.49 10.70 2.38
N GLY A 205 3.25 10.45 2.83
CA GLY A 205 2.97 9.70 4.04
C GLY A 205 3.62 8.32 4.06
N GLY A 206 3.53 7.57 2.97
CA GLY A 206 4.19 6.28 2.82
C GLY A 206 5.71 6.36 2.99
N ILE A 207 6.34 7.36 2.38
CA ILE A 207 7.79 7.59 2.53
C ILE A 207 8.13 7.97 3.97
N VAL A 208 7.41 8.90 4.58
CA VAL A 208 7.69 9.40 5.94
C VAL A 208 7.53 8.30 6.99
N TYR A 209 6.44 7.54 6.94
CA TYR A 209 6.04 6.62 8.02
C TYR A 209 6.58 5.20 7.91
N SER A 210 7.16 4.81 6.77
CA SER A 210 7.69 3.46 6.60
C SER A 210 9.06 3.30 7.24
N ASP A 211 9.33 2.11 7.78
CA ASP A 211 10.63 1.78 8.38
C ASP A 211 11.72 1.61 7.31
N ALA A 212 11.35 1.13 6.13
CA ALA A 212 12.21 1.15 4.94
C ALA A 212 11.45 1.52 3.68
N VAL A 213 12.14 2.16 2.75
CA VAL A 213 11.62 2.52 1.42
C VAL A 213 12.48 1.84 0.37
N THR A 214 11.86 1.32 -0.69
CA THR A 214 12.58 0.65 -1.78
C THR A 214 12.27 1.26 -3.13
N VAL A 215 13.31 1.33 -3.97
CA VAL A 215 13.23 1.87 -5.33
C VAL A 215 13.87 0.88 -6.32
N SER A 216 13.48 0.96 -7.60
CA SER A 216 13.80 -0.06 -8.59
C SER A 216 15.25 -0.01 -9.12
N SER A 217 15.89 1.16 -9.13
CA SER A 217 17.25 1.32 -9.66
C SER A 217 17.97 2.55 -9.11
N ASP A 218 19.30 2.58 -9.26
CA ASP A 218 20.11 3.73 -8.86
C ASP A 218 19.82 4.93 -9.76
N GLU A 219 19.57 4.69 -11.05
CA GLU A 219 19.21 5.71 -12.03
C GLU A 219 17.86 6.33 -11.69
N TYR A 220 16.88 5.51 -11.26
CA TYR A 220 15.59 6.01 -10.80
C TYR A 220 15.75 6.81 -9.51
N LEU A 221 16.53 6.34 -8.54
CA LEU A 221 16.83 7.08 -7.31
C LEU A 221 17.50 8.44 -7.60
N ALA A 222 18.49 8.46 -8.49
CA ALA A 222 19.16 9.70 -8.90
C ALA A 222 18.17 10.66 -9.58
N LYS A 223 17.28 10.14 -10.43
CA LYS A 223 16.26 10.95 -11.11
C LYS A 223 15.29 11.60 -10.13
N ILE A 224 14.74 10.87 -9.16
CA ILE A 224 13.74 11.42 -8.23
C ILE A 224 14.32 12.38 -7.18
N ARG A 225 15.65 12.54 -7.16
CA ARG A 225 16.37 13.53 -6.34
C ARG A 225 16.59 14.86 -7.06
N THR A 226 16.27 14.97 -8.35
CA THR A 226 16.35 16.24 -9.07
C THR A 226 15.02 16.99 -8.98
N LYS A 227 15.05 18.31 -9.13
CA LYS A 227 13.86 19.16 -9.12
C LYS A 227 12.84 18.75 -10.20
N GLU A 228 13.33 18.37 -11.38
CA GLU A 228 12.49 17.97 -12.52
C GLU A 228 11.91 16.56 -12.33
N GLY A 229 12.65 15.66 -11.68
CA GLY A 229 12.28 14.25 -11.54
C GLY A 229 11.57 13.89 -10.24
N GLY A 230 11.78 14.65 -9.17
CA GLY A 230 11.21 14.39 -7.84
C GLY A 230 9.78 14.88 -7.65
N CYS A 231 9.26 15.67 -8.59
CA CYS A 231 7.88 16.15 -8.59
C CYS A 231 7.50 16.86 -7.26
N GLY A 232 8.43 17.65 -6.72
CA GLY A 232 8.28 18.39 -5.47
C GLY A 232 8.58 17.57 -4.21
N LEU A 233 8.90 16.28 -4.34
CA LEU A 233 9.31 15.40 -3.25
C LEU A 233 10.83 15.16 -3.21
N GLU A 234 11.61 15.77 -4.09
CA GLU A 234 13.07 15.59 -4.17
C GLU A 234 13.77 15.87 -2.83
N GLY A 235 13.35 16.92 -2.10
CA GLY A 235 13.90 17.24 -0.78
C GLY A 235 13.56 16.19 0.27
N LEU A 236 12.35 15.61 0.22
CA LEU A 236 11.95 14.52 1.09
C LEU A 236 12.76 13.25 0.82
N VAL A 237 12.96 12.92 -0.47
CA VAL A 237 13.78 11.78 -0.88
C VAL A 237 15.21 11.96 -0.37
N GLU A 238 15.79 13.15 -0.52
CA GLU A 238 17.13 13.45 -0.02
C GLU A 238 17.25 13.25 1.50
N CYS A 239 16.24 13.71 2.25
CA CYS A 239 16.22 13.57 3.71
C CYS A 239 15.94 12.13 4.19
N SER A 240 15.51 11.23 3.30
CA SER A 240 15.12 9.84 3.64
C SER A 240 16.10 8.80 3.10
N LEU A 241 17.28 9.21 2.62
CA LEU A 241 18.26 8.31 1.98
C LEU A 241 18.75 7.20 2.91
N ASP A 242 18.78 7.43 4.20
CA ASP A 242 19.19 6.47 5.24
C ASP A 242 18.30 5.22 5.27
N LYS A 243 17.02 5.37 4.92
CA LYS A 243 16.05 4.28 4.86
C LYS A 243 15.64 3.86 3.44
N ILE A 244 16.17 4.53 2.41
CA ILE A 244 15.93 4.15 1.02
C ILE A 244 16.95 3.11 0.56
N SER A 245 16.45 1.99 0.02
CA SER A 245 17.27 0.92 -0.56
C SER A 245 16.93 0.67 -2.02
N VAL A 246 17.95 0.64 -2.88
CA VAL A 246 17.80 0.26 -4.28
C VAL A 246 17.71 -1.25 -4.42
N VAL A 247 16.62 -1.78 -4.98
CA VAL A 247 16.35 -3.22 -5.10
C VAL A 247 16.36 -3.65 -6.57
N LYS A 248 17.53 -4.05 -7.07
CA LYS A 248 17.72 -4.57 -8.44
C LYS A 248 17.31 -6.03 -8.61
N ARG A 249 17.33 -6.78 -7.51
CA ARG A 249 17.02 -8.20 -7.45
C ARG A 249 16.19 -8.48 -6.20
N SER A 250 15.29 -9.43 -6.31
CA SER A 250 14.27 -9.68 -5.31
C SER A 250 14.76 -10.40 -4.05
N ASP A 251 15.99 -10.95 -4.07
CA ASP A 251 16.71 -11.44 -2.90
C ASP A 251 17.04 -10.33 -1.89
N LYS A 252 17.32 -9.11 -2.38
CA LYS A 252 17.62 -7.96 -1.51
C LYS A 252 16.44 -7.56 -0.61
N PHE A 253 15.20 -7.89 -0.99
CA PHE A 253 14.05 -7.72 -0.08
C PHE A 253 14.21 -8.54 1.19
N LEU A 254 14.73 -9.77 1.09
CA LEU A 254 14.92 -10.64 2.27
C LEU A 254 15.96 -10.08 3.24
N GLU A 255 16.99 -9.41 2.73
CA GLU A 255 17.99 -8.74 3.56
C GLU A 255 17.38 -7.57 4.32
N ILE A 256 16.62 -6.72 3.63
CA ILE A 256 15.89 -5.60 4.24
C ILE A 256 14.94 -6.11 5.33
N TYR A 257 14.14 -7.13 5.02
CA TYR A 257 13.20 -7.70 5.96
C TYR A 257 13.87 -8.27 7.22
N LYS A 258 14.97 -9.01 7.05
CA LYS A 258 15.71 -9.58 8.18
C LYS A 258 16.31 -8.48 9.06
N LYS A 259 16.88 -7.44 8.45
CA LYS A 259 17.42 -6.28 9.17
C LYS A 259 16.35 -5.62 10.03
N LEU A 260 15.17 -5.35 9.46
CA LEU A 260 14.07 -4.71 10.17
C LEU A 260 13.52 -5.52 11.35
N ILE A 261 13.52 -6.85 11.24
CA ILE A 261 13.05 -7.74 12.32
C ILE A 261 14.10 -7.89 13.43
N SER A 262 15.38 -7.72 13.11
CA SER A 262 16.46 -7.80 14.11
C SER A 262 16.66 -6.51 14.94
N GLU A 263 16.05 -5.40 14.52
CA GLU A 263 16.08 -4.08 15.17
C GLU A 263 14.84 -3.84 16.04
#